data_AF-A0A2S3IIJ5-F1
#
_entry.id   AF-A0A2S3IIJ5-F1
#
_cell.length_a   1.000
_cell.length_b   1.000
_cell.length_c   1.000
_cell.angle_alpha   90.00
_cell.angle_beta   90.00
_cell.angle_gamma   90.00
#
_symmetry.space_group_name_H-M   'P 1'
#
loop_
_entity.id
_entity.type
_entity.pdbx_description
1 polymer ?
#
loop_
_entity_poly.entity_id
_entity_poly.type
_entity_poly.pdbx_seq_one_letter_code
_entity_poly.pdbx_strand_id
1 'polypeptide(L)'
;MGASESLLSRQQPRPQWADEITTVSEGRRDDADADPLVRRIRSLTIAPPLLSSQSESEAESSLTDILVRKPSTSSAASGNLNPNVLAELFSMYREWQEENAKNISQKQEEIENKIETADALAVKLLQRFNYSLTSMRSTSHNLAEVHPLQIEVGEFKGRLTEVISNCDALCKRIAAEGPESLRSSAQPFTAGRAESGGSSSLDTKQES
;
A
#
# COMPACT_ATOMS: atom_id res chain seq x y z
N MET A 1 47.22 -15.05 -11.44
CA MET A 1 47.00 -14.20 -10.25
C MET A 1 45.54 -13.78 -10.27
N GLY A 2 44.66 -14.05 -9.32
CA GLY A 2 44.70 -14.85 -8.10
C GLY A 2 43.31 -15.48 -7.90
N ALA A 3 43.28 -16.62 -7.22
CA ALA A 3 42.08 -17.35 -6.85
C ALA A 3 41.57 -16.91 -5.47
N SER A 4 40.41 -17.49 -5.11
CA SER A 4 39.86 -17.74 -3.76
C SER A 4 38.54 -17.02 -3.49
N GLU A 5 37.53 -17.63 -2.87
CA GLU A 5 37.13 -19.03 -2.69
C GLU A 5 35.71 -18.95 -2.08
N SER A 6 34.86 -19.90 -2.42
CA SER A 6 33.51 -20.03 -1.87
C SER A 6 33.56 -20.97 -0.66
N LEU A 7 32.99 -20.57 0.49
CA LEU A 7 32.54 -21.51 1.52
C LEU A 7 31.18 -21.10 2.09
N LEU A 8 30.25 -22.05 1.94
CA LEU A 8 28.91 -22.09 2.49
C LEU A 8 28.96 -22.15 4.02
N SER A 9 28.20 -21.31 4.71
CA SER A 9 27.64 -21.69 6.01
C SER A 9 26.17 -21.31 6.10
N ARG A 10 25.41 -22.38 6.26
CA ARG A 10 23.97 -22.51 6.41
C ARG A 10 23.53 -21.90 7.74
N GLN A 11 22.63 -20.92 7.68
CA GLN A 11 21.58 -20.69 8.68
C GLN A 11 20.57 -19.68 8.11
N GLN A 12 19.47 -20.21 7.53
CA GLN A 12 18.22 -19.46 7.56
C GLN A 12 17.68 -19.53 8.99
N PRO A 13 17.24 -18.39 9.54
CA PRO A 13 15.82 -18.29 9.87
C PRO A 13 15.18 -17.10 9.15
N ARG A 14 14.14 -17.41 8.38
CA ARG A 14 12.92 -16.63 8.09
C ARG A 14 12.94 -15.13 8.50
N PRO A 15 12.70 -14.18 7.58
CA PRO A 15 12.39 -12.81 7.95
C PRO A 15 11.12 -12.79 8.81
N GLN A 16 11.28 -12.40 10.08
CA GLN A 16 10.21 -12.04 10.99
C GLN A 16 9.75 -10.63 10.64
N TRP A 17 8.76 -10.51 9.77
CA TRP A 17 7.84 -9.36 9.76
C TRP A 17 6.43 -9.93 9.87
N ALA A 18 6.24 -10.69 10.95
CA ALA A 18 4.98 -10.71 11.65
C ALA A 18 4.92 -9.41 12.47
N ASP A 19 3.76 -8.78 12.52
CA ASP A 19 3.46 -7.60 13.31
C ASP A 19 4.10 -7.67 14.71
N GLU A 20 5.16 -6.91 14.92
CA GLU A 20 5.73 -6.68 16.25
C GLU A 20 5.21 -5.33 16.74
N ILE A 21 4.18 -5.36 17.57
CA ILE A 21 3.69 -4.19 18.29
C ILE A 21 4.77 -3.82 19.30
N THR A 22 5.63 -2.85 18.96
CA THR A 22 6.55 -2.23 19.91
C THR A 22 5.76 -1.41 20.92
N THR A 23 5.45 -2.01 22.07
CA THR A 23 5.02 -1.26 23.25
C THR A 23 6.22 -0.51 23.82
N VAL A 24 6.21 0.82 23.72
CA VAL A 24 7.20 1.69 24.38
C VAL A 24 6.85 1.79 25.86
N SER A 25 7.20 0.75 26.62
CA SER A 25 7.31 0.84 28.07
C SER A 25 8.72 1.28 28.42
N GLU A 26 8.84 2.26 29.32
CA GLU A 26 10.06 2.68 30.04
C GLU A 26 10.71 4.02 29.64
N GLY A 27 10.04 5.11 30.02
CA GLY A 27 10.59 6.06 31.00
C GLY A 27 11.94 6.74 30.73
N ARG A 28 11.98 7.71 29.81
CA ARG A 28 12.96 8.81 29.90
C ARG A 28 12.37 9.93 30.78
N ARG A 29 12.67 9.87 32.07
CA ARG A 29 12.35 10.93 33.05
C ARG A 29 13.34 12.08 32.88
N ASP A 30 13.19 12.85 31.81
CA ASP A 30 13.84 14.16 31.71
C ASP A 30 12.75 15.24 31.88
N ASP A 31 12.74 15.93 33.03
CA ASP A 31 11.83 17.05 33.32
C ASP A 31 11.95 18.21 32.29
N ALA A 32 12.95 18.17 31.42
CA ALA A 32 13.15 19.11 30.32
C ALA A 32 12.14 18.90 29.17
N ASP A 33 11.67 17.68 28.93
CA ASP A 33 10.78 17.34 27.79
C ASP A 33 9.30 17.16 28.21
N ALA A 34 8.99 17.52 29.46
CA ALA A 34 7.61 17.55 29.92
C ALA A 34 6.83 18.68 29.21
N ASP A 35 5.63 18.32 28.73
CA ASP A 35 4.63 19.26 28.22
C ASP A 35 4.54 20.48 29.18
N PRO A 36 4.64 21.72 28.67
CA PRO A 36 4.53 22.93 29.48
C PRO A 36 3.28 22.97 30.37
N LEU A 37 2.17 22.31 29.99
CA LEU A 37 0.99 22.14 30.85
C LEU A 37 1.25 21.22 32.03
N VAL A 38 1.91 20.08 31.83
CA VAL A 38 2.23 19.11 32.90
C VAL A 38 3.20 19.73 33.90
N ARG A 39 4.19 20.48 33.42
CA ARG A 39 5.13 21.24 34.27
C ARG A 39 4.38 22.28 35.10
N ARG A 40 3.42 23.01 34.51
CA ARG A 40 2.57 23.96 35.25
C ARG A 40 1.71 23.26 36.30
N ILE A 41 1.07 22.14 35.98
CA ILE A 41 0.23 21.40 36.92
C ILE A 41 1.05 20.93 38.13
N ARG A 42 2.26 20.40 37.90
CA ARG A 42 3.16 19.97 38.98
C ARG A 42 3.67 21.14 39.85
N SER A 43 3.81 22.33 39.27
CA SER A 43 4.24 23.54 40.00
C SER A 43 3.15 24.21 40.82
N LEU A 44 1.88 23.80 40.68
CA LEU A 44 0.80 24.34 41.48
C LEU A 44 0.85 23.76 42.90
N THR A 45 1.13 24.62 43.88
CA THR A 45 0.98 24.29 45.30
C THR A 45 -0.48 23.96 45.58
N ILE A 46 -0.76 22.70 45.92
CA ILE A 46 -2.09 22.26 46.35
C ILE A 46 -2.44 23.07 47.60
N ALA A 47 -3.39 23.99 47.48
CA ALA A 47 -3.92 24.71 48.63
C ALA A 47 -4.52 23.69 49.60
N PRO A 48 -4.29 23.82 50.92
CA PRO A 48 -4.91 22.94 51.89
C PRO A 48 -6.43 22.95 51.67
N PRO A 49 -7.09 21.79 51.73
CA PRO A 49 -8.51 21.70 51.47
C PRO A 49 -9.25 22.65 52.42
N LEU A 50 -10.11 23.50 51.84
CA LEU A 50 -10.90 24.48 52.59
C LEU A 50 -11.85 23.81 53.59
N LEU A 51 -12.08 22.51 53.43
CA LEU A 51 -12.87 21.67 54.33
C LEU A 51 -11.93 20.65 54.97
N SER A 52 -11.54 20.92 56.21
CA SER A 52 -10.98 19.88 57.07
C SER A 52 -12.10 18.89 57.35
N SER A 53 -12.17 17.80 56.57
CA SER A 53 -13.03 16.68 56.90
C SER A 53 -12.55 16.13 58.23
N GLN A 54 -13.33 16.34 59.27
CA GLN A 54 -13.08 15.82 60.60
C GLN A 54 -13.04 14.30 60.49
N SER A 55 -11.83 13.75 60.43
CA SER A 55 -11.51 12.33 60.37
C SER A 55 -11.70 11.72 61.76
N GLU A 56 -12.94 11.66 62.24
CA GLU A 56 -13.30 10.91 63.43
C GLU A 56 -14.68 10.30 63.23
N SER A 57 -14.74 9.20 62.47
CA SER A 57 -15.58 8.05 62.79
C SER A 57 -15.34 6.99 61.73
N GLU A 58 -14.49 6.02 62.07
CA GLU A 58 -14.52 4.71 61.40
C GLU A 58 -15.88 4.06 61.67
N ALA A 59 -16.82 4.31 60.78
CA ALA A 59 -17.99 3.49 60.60
C ALA A 59 -18.24 3.45 59.10
N GLU A 60 -18.21 2.25 58.52
CA GLU A 60 -18.51 1.98 57.13
C GLU A 60 -19.92 2.51 56.80
N SER A 61 -20.02 3.77 56.41
CA SER A 61 -21.26 4.37 55.94
C SER A 61 -21.43 3.98 54.48
N SER A 62 -22.25 2.95 54.27
CA SER A 62 -22.72 2.52 52.97
C SER A 62 -23.17 3.72 52.13
N LEU A 63 -22.77 3.78 50.85
CA LEU A 63 -23.12 4.84 49.90
C LEU A 63 -24.63 5.15 49.84
N THR A 64 -25.47 4.15 50.12
CA THR A 64 -26.92 4.33 50.23
C THR A 64 -27.34 5.19 51.42
N ASP A 65 -26.63 5.10 52.54
CA ASP A 65 -26.89 5.88 53.75
C ASP A 65 -26.47 7.35 53.56
N ILE A 66 -25.47 7.60 52.71
CA ILE A 66 -25.04 8.94 52.29
C ILE A 66 -26.09 9.60 51.38
N LEU A 67 -26.68 8.83 50.43
CA LEU A 67 -27.71 9.35 49.52
C LEU A 67 -29.05 9.63 50.21
N VAL A 68 -29.39 8.86 51.26
CA VAL A 68 -30.66 8.99 51.98
C VAL A 68 -30.56 10.00 53.14
N ARG A 69 -29.35 10.40 53.53
CA ARG A 69 -29.15 11.43 54.56
C ARG A 69 -29.53 12.81 54.02
N LYS A 70 -30.79 13.17 54.26
CA LYS A 70 -31.30 14.53 54.09
C LYS A 70 -30.35 15.49 54.83
N PRO A 71 -29.71 16.47 54.17
CA PRO A 71 -28.74 17.32 54.83
C PRO A 71 -29.46 18.09 55.94
N SER A 72 -29.07 17.81 57.18
CA SER A 72 -29.54 18.55 58.33
C SER A 72 -29.17 20.01 58.12
N THR A 73 -30.19 20.86 58.21
CA THR A 73 -30.12 22.32 58.17
C THR A 73 -29.03 22.82 59.12
N SER A 74 -27.84 23.07 58.58
CA SER A 74 -26.80 23.83 59.24
C SER A 74 -26.74 25.19 58.57
N SER A 75 -27.23 26.19 59.30
CA SER A 75 -27.20 27.60 58.98
C SER A 75 -25.78 28.15 59.14
N ALA A 76 -25.03 28.28 58.05
CA ALA A 76 -23.87 29.18 57.99
C ALA A 76 -23.61 29.58 56.53
N ALA A 77 -23.58 30.89 56.29
CA ALA A 77 -23.36 31.57 55.02
C ALA A 77 -24.50 31.44 53.98
N SER A 78 -25.60 32.15 54.25
CA SER A 78 -26.59 32.57 53.26
C SER A 78 -25.94 33.49 52.23
N GLY A 79 -25.21 32.91 51.27
CA GLY A 79 -25.13 33.48 49.94
C GLY A 79 -26.47 33.18 49.28
N ASN A 80 -27.47 34.02 49.52
CA ASN A 80 -28.80 33.89 48.93
C ASN A 80 -28.72 34.11 47.40
N LEU A 81 -28.28 33.09 46.67
CA LEU A 81 -28.30 33.10 45.22
C LEU A 81 -29.76 33.09 44.78
N ASN A 82 -30.17 34.17 44.10
CA ASN A 82 -31.53 34.31 43.62
C ASN A 82 -31.86 33.13 42.68
N PRO A 83 -32.91 32.33 42.95
CA PRO A 83 -33.21 31.14 42.18
C PRO A 83 -33.51 31.44 40.69
N ASN A 84 -34.00 32.64 40.37
CA ASN A 84 -34.20 33.06 38.97
C ASN A 84 -32.87 33.27 38.24
N VAL A 85 -31.87 33.87 38.91
CA VAL A 85 -30.54 34.07 38.33
C VAL A 85 -29.84 32.74 38.11
N LEU A 86 -30.03 31.78 39.02
CA LEU A 86 -29.50 30.43 38.85
C LEU A 86 -30.17 29.69 37.68
N ALA A 87 -31.49 29.80 37.54
CA ALA A 87 -32.22 29.22 36.43
C ALA A 87 -31.79 29.83 35.08
N GLU A 88 -31.61 31.15 35.02
CA GLU A 88 -31.12 31.85 33.83
C GLU A 88 -29.69 31.42 33.46
N LEU A 89 -28.79 31.27 34.45
CA LEU A 89 -27.44 30.76 34.21
C LEU A 89 -27.45 29.33 33.67
N PHE A 90 -28.32 28.45 34.20
CA PHE A 90 -28.46 27.10 33.68
C PHE A 90 -29.05 27.05 32.27
N SER A 91 -30.00 27.94 31.95
CA SER A 91 -30.52 28.08 30.59
C SER A 91 -29.44 28.54 29.62
N MET A 92 -28.69 29.59 29.98
CA MET A 92 -27.59 30.10 29.16
C MET A 92 -26.48 29.05 28.96
N TYR A 93 -26.16 28.27 30.01
CA TYR A 93 -25.21 27.16 29.90
C TYR A 93 -25.74 26.03 29.01
N ARG A 94 -27.02 25.70 29.10
CA ARG A 94 -27.66 24.67 28.26
C ARG A 94 -27.65 25.07 26.80
N GLU A 95 -28.04 26.30 26.49
CA GLU A 95 -28.00 26.85 25.13
C GLU A 95 -26.57 26.82 24.57
N TRP A 96 -25.59 27.24 25.37
CA TRP A 96 -24.18 27.17 24.99
C TRP A 96 -23.71 25.72 24.74
N GLN A 97 -24.14 24.76 25.57
CA GLN A 97 -23.84 23.34 25.38
C GLN A 97 -24.45 22.79 24.08
N GLU A 98 -25.71 23.14 23.79
CA GLU A 98 -26.41 22.72 22.57
C GLU A 98 -25.74 23.31 21.32
N GLU A 99 -25.37 24.59 21.36
CA GLU A 99 -24.66 25.24 20.26
C GLU A 99 -23.26 24.62 20.02
N ASN A 100 -22.53 24.32 21.09
CA ASN A 100 -21.25 23.62 20.99
C ASN A 100 -21.40 22.22 20.40
N ALA A 101 -22.39 21.45 20.88
CA ALA A 101 -22.67 20.12 20.34
C ALA A 101 -22.97 20.18 18.84
N LYS A 102 -23.80 21.16 18.42
CA LYS A 102 -24.11 21.39 17.00
C LYS A 102 -22.86 21.75 16.19
N ASN A 103 -21.99 22.61 16.70
CA ASN A 103 -20.74 22.99 16.03
C ASN A 103 -19.80 21.79 15.85
N ILE A 104 -19.69 20.94 16.87
CA ILE A 104 -18.90 19.71 16.81
C ILE A 104 -19.47 18.75 15.75
N SER A 105 -20.78 18.51 15.76
CA SER A 105 -21.43 17.63 14.78
C SER A 105 -21.23 18.12 13.35
N GLN A 106 -21.39 19.43 13.11
CA GLN A 106 -21.16 20.00 11.78
C GLN A 106 -19.71 19.81 11.32
N LYS A 107 -18.73 20.06 12.19
CA LYS A 107 -17.32 19.83 11.85
C LYS A 107 -17.01 18.36 11.59
N GLN A 108 -17.62 17.44 12.34
CA GLN A 108 -17.46 16.00 12.11
C GLN A 108 -18.00 15.61 10.74
N GLU A 109 -19.19 16.07 10.37
CA GLU A 109 -19.78 15.83 9.04
C GLU A 109 -18.91 16.39 7.91
N GLU A 110 -18.36 17.61 8.06
CA GLU A 110 -17.45 18.18 7.07
C GLU A 110 -16.15 17.37 6.92
N ILE A 111 -15.63 16.82 8.02
CA ILE A 111 -14.43 15.98 8.01
C ILE A 111 -14.74 14.63 7.34
N GLU A 112 -15.87 14.01 7.68
CA GLU A 112 -16.31 12.74 7.09
C GLU A 112 -16.45 12.84 5.57
N ASN A 113 -17.14 13.88 5.08
CA ASN A 113 -17.27 14.16 3.65
C ASN A 113 -15.91 14.32 2.94
N LYS A 114 -14.94 14.97 3.60
CA LYS A 114 -13.56 15.10 3.07
C LYS A 114 -12.83 13.77 3.04
N ILE A 115 -13.00 12.94 4.06
CA ILE A 115 -12.40 11.59 4.13
C ILE A 115 -12.97 10.71 3.01
N GLU A 116 -14.29 10.69 2.82
CA GLU A 116 -14.94 9.93 1.74
C GLU A 116 -14.45 10.38 0.36
N THR A 117 -14.34 11.69 0.15
CA THR A 117 -13.82 12.24 -1.12
C THR A 117 -12.35 11.84 -1.32
N ALA A 118 -11.53 11.92 -0.27
CA ALA A 118 -10.12 11.54 -0.34
C ALA A 118 -9.94 10.05 -0.65
N ASP A 119 -10.75 9.18 -0.03
CA ASP A 119 -10.73 7.74 -0.28
C ASP A 119 -11.14 7.40 -1.73
N ALA A 120 -12.23 8.01 -2.21
CA ALA A 120 -12.67 7.85 -3.60
C ALA A 120 -11.61 8.31 -4.62
N LEU A 121 -10.87 9.37 -4.31
CA LEU A 121 -9.76 9.84 -5.14
C LEU A 121 -8.55 8.91 -5.06
N ALA A 122 -8.20 8.40 -3.87
CA ALA A 122 -7.10 7.47 -3.68
C ALA A 122 -7.30 6.17 -4.47
N VAL A 123 -8.52 5.61 -4.44
CA VAL A 123 -8.88 4.42 -5.23
C VAL A 123 -8.73 4.69 -6.74
N LYS A 124 -9.25 5.82 -7.23
CA LYS A 124 -9.12 6.20 -8.65
C LYS A 124 -7.67 6.41 -9.08
N LEU A 125 -6.84 6.98 -8.20
CA LEU A 125 -5.42 7.18 -8.47
C LEU A 125 -4.70 5.83 -8.58
N LEU A 126 -4.96 4.92 -7.63
CA LEU A 126 -4.38 3.57 -7.64
C LEU A 126 -4.79 2.79 -8.90
N GLN A 127 -6.06 2.86 -9.30
CA GLN A 127 -6.55 2.24 -10.53
C GLN A 127 -5.82 2.77 -11.78
N ARG A 128 -5.68 4.09 -11.91
CA ARG A 128 -4.94 4.70 -13.03
C ARG A 128 -3.48 4.28 -13.03
N PHE A 129 -2.85 4.24 -11.86
CA PHE A 129 -1.45 3.84 -11.74
C PHE A 129 -1.24 2.39 -12.16
N ASN A 130 -2.09 1.47 -11.71
CA ASN A 130 -2.02 0.06 -12.08
C ASN A 130 -2.26 -0.18 -13.58
N TYR A 131 -3.21 0.55 -14.18
CA TYR A 131 -3.41 0.52 -15.63
C TYR A 131 -2.17 1.02 -16.38
N SER A 132 -1.62 2.16 -15.97
CA SER A 132 -0.40 2.72 -16.55
C SER A 132 0.78 1.77 -16.44
N LEU A 133 0.98 1.15 -15.27
CA LEU A 133 2.03 0.16 -15.04
C LEU A 133 1.89 -1.04 -15.98
N THR A 134 0.67 -1.55 -16.15
CA THR A 134 0.41 -2.70 -17.04
C THR A 134 0.65 -2.32 -18.49
N SER A 135 0.21 -1.14 -18.92
CA SER A 135 0.45 -0.61 -20.27
C SER A 135 1.93 -0.39 -20.56
N MET A 136 2.67 0.18 -19.61
CA MET A 136 4.13 0.37 -19.71
C MET A 136 4.86 -0.97 -19.78
N ARG A 137 4.47 -1.95 -18.95
CA ARG A 137 5.06 -3.29 -18.98
C ARG A 137 4.83 -3.98 -20.33
N SER A 138 3.62 -3.87 -20.87
CA SER A 138 3.30 -4.38 -22.22
C SER A 138 4.14 -3.70 -23.30
N THR A 139 4.22 -2.36 -23.27
CA THR A 139 5.05 -1.58 -24.21
C THR A 139 6.53 -1.99 -24.12
N SER A 140 7.06 -2.12 -22.89
CA SER A 140 8.44 -2.57 -22.67
C SER A 140 8.68 -3.98 -23.22
N HIS A 141 7.71 -4.89 -23.07
CA HIS A 141 7.82 -6.24 -23.60
C HIS A 141 7.84 -6.23 -25.13
N ASN A 142 6.89 -5.53 -25.77
CA ASN A 142 6.87 -5.39 -27.23
C ASN A 142 8.15 -4.75 -27.77
N LEU A 143 8.70 -3.74 -27.09
CA LEU A 143 9.97 -3.12 -27.49
C LEU A 143 11.17 -4.06 -27.32
N ALA A 144 11.15 -4.95 -26.34
CA ALA A 144 12.20 -5.96 -26.18
C ALA A 144 12.20 -6.96 -27.36
N GLU A 145 11.04 -7.25 -27.95
CA GLU A 145 10.91 -8.12 -29.13
C GLU A 145 11.38 -7.46 -30.44
N VAL A 146 11.53 -6.13 -30.49
CA VAL A 146 11.99 -5.42 -31.69
C VAL A 146 13.44 -5.79 -32.04
N HIS A 147 14.32 -5.96 -31.05
CA HIS A 147 15.73 -6.23 -31.32
C HIS A 147 15.97 -7.60 -31.99
N PRO A 148 15.39 -8.72 -31.50
CA PRO A 148 15.40 -9.99 -32.21
C PRO A 148 14.89 -9.89 -33.65
N LEU A 149 13.73 -9.25 -33.86
CA LEU A 149 13.14 -9.07 -35.20
C LEU A 149 14.06 -8.27 -36.13
N GLN A 150 14.73 -7.24 -35.61
CA GLN A 150 15.69 -6.46 -36.38
C GLN A 150 16.87 -7.32 -36.87
N ILE A 151 17.35 -8.25 -36.03
CA ILE A 151 18.42 -9.19 -36.41
C ILE A 151 17.92 -10.12 -37.53
N GLU A 152 16.75 -10.74 -37.36
CA GLU A 152 16.17 -11.66 -38.36
C GLU A 152 15.95 -10.98 -39.72
N VAL A 153 15.43 -9.75 -39.72
CA VAL A 153 15.27 -8.94 -40.95
C VAL A 153 16.63 -8.65 -41.59
N GLY A 154 17.66 -8.37 -40.78
CA GLY A 154 19.03 -8.17 -41.25
C GLY A 154 19.62 -9.42 -41.91
N GLU A 155 19.45 -10.58 -41.29
CA GLU A 155 19.88 -11.86 -41.84
C GLU A 155 19.15 -12.22 -43.14
N PHE A 156 17.83 -12.04 -43.17
CA PHE A 156 17.02 -12.30 -44.35
C PHE A 156 17.45 -11.41 -45.52
N LYS A 157 17.69 -10.11 -45.25
CA LYS A 157 18.24 -9.18 -46.23
C LYS A 157 19.61 -9.65 -46.76
N GLY A 158 20.47 -10.15 -45.88
CA GLY A 158 21.77 -10.72 -46.26
C GLY A 158 21.62 -11.89 -47.23
N ARG A 159 20.81 -12.90 -46.86
CA ARG A 159 20.52 -14.07 -47.71
C ARG A 159 19.91 -13.69 -49.05
N LEU A 160 18.96 -12.75 -49.05
CA LEU A 160 18.35 -12.27 -50.30
C LEU A 160 19.38 -11.58 -51.21
N THR A 161 20.29 -10.79 -50.63
CA THR A 161 21.37 -10.12 -51.39
C THR A 161 22.31 -11.15 -52.01
N GLU A 162 22.64 -12.21 -51.27
CA GLU A 162 23.44 -13.32 -51.78
C GLU A 162 22.75 -14.04 -52.94
N VAL A 163 21.45 -14.36 -52.81
CA VAL A 163 20.66 -14.99 -53.88
C VAL A 163 20.60 -14.11 -55.12
N ILE A 164 20.35 -12.81 -54.97
CA ILE A 164 20.34 -11.86 -56.10
C ILE A 164 21.71 -11.79 -56.77
N SER A 165 22.80 -11.72 -55.98
CA SER A 165 24.16 -11.71 -56.53
C SER A 165 24.50 -13.03 -57.25
N ASN A 166 24.03 -14.16 -56.74
CA ASN A 166 24.21 -15.47 -57.38
C ASN A 166 23.46 -15.52 -58.72
N CYS A 167 22.21 -15.05 -58.76
CA CYS A 167 21.43 -14.91 -59.98
C CYS A 167 22.08 -13.95 -60.99
N ASP A 168 22.63 -12.81 -60.55
CA ASP A 168 23.35 -11.88 -61.43
C ASP A 168 24.62 -12.50 -62.00
N ALA A 169 25.40 -13.21 -61.18
CA ALA A 169 26.57 -13.95 -61.64
C ALA A 169 26.19 -15.06 -62.63
N LEU A 170 25.06 -15.74 -62.41
CA LEU A 170 24.50 -16.74 -63.33
C LEU A 170 24.11 -16.10 -64.66
N CYS A 171 23.37 -14.98 -64.63
CA CYS A 171 22.99 -14.23 -65.83
C CYS A 171 24.23 -13.78 -66.63
N LYS A 172 25.26 -13.25 -65.97
CA LYS A 172 26.53 -12.87 -66.60
C LYS A 172 27.24 -14.06 -67.25
N ARG A 173 27.23 -15.23 -66.59
CA ARG A 173 27.84 -16.45 -67.13
C ARG A 173 27.09 -16.96 -68.36
N ILE A 174 25.76 -16.96 -68.32
CA ILE A 174 24.93 -17.32 -69.49
C ILE A 174 25.20 -16.38 -70.65
N ALA A 175 25.33 -15.07 -70.39
CA ALA A 175 25.62 -14.10 -71.43
C ALA A 175 27.03 -14.28 -72.06
N ALA A 176 28.02 -14.72 -71.29
CA ALA A 176 29.39 -14.90 -71.76
C ALA A 176 29.65 -16.27 -72.43
N GLU A 177 29.15 -17.35 -71.84
CA GLU A 177 29.48 -18.74 -72.22
C GLU A 177 28.33 -19.47 -72.92
N GLY A 178 27.12 -18.91 -72.90
CA GLY A 178 25.90 -19.57 -73.36
C GLY A 178 25.31 -20.58 -72.35
N PRO A 179 24.05 -21.00 -72.54
CA PRO A 179 23.33 -21.85 -71.58
C PRO A 179 23.85 -23.30 -71.49
N GLU A 180 24.63 -23.76 -72.47
CA GLU A 180 25.14 -25.13 -72.52
C GLU A 180 26.18 -25.42 -71.42
N SER A 181 26.90 -24.39 -70.93
CA SER A 181 27.84 -24.49 -69.79
C SER A 181 27.14 -24.89 -68.47
N LEU A 182 25.85 -24.56 -68.32
CA LEU A 182 25.07 -24.92 -67.13
C LEU A 182 24.52 -26.35 -67.17
N ARG A 183 24.29 -26.89 -68.38
CA ARG A 183 23.79 -28.26 -68.57
C ARG A 183 24.79 -29.33 -68.17
N SER A 184 26.09 -29.03 -68.24
CA SER A 184 27.14 -29.94 -67.75
C SER A 184 27.32 -29.89 -66.23
N SER A 185 26.98 -28.76 -65.58
CA SER A 185 27.16 -28.55 -64.14
C SER A 185 25.94 -28.91 -63.28
N ALA A 186 24.74 -28.97 -63.86
CA ALA A 186 23.52 -29.27 -63.12
C ALA A 186 23.43 -30.78 -62.83
N GLN A 187 23.72 -31.20 -61.59
CA GLN A 187 23.26 -32.49 -61.10
C GLN A 187 21.74 -32.45 -60.90
N PRO A 188 20.97 -33.42 -61.42
CA PRO A 188 19.53 -33.47 -61.16
C PRO A 188 19.28 -33.65 -59.66
N PHE A 189 18.48 -32.76 -59.08
CA PHE A 189 18.05 -32.87 -57.69
C PHE A 189 17.28 -34.19 -57.50
N THR A 190 17.89 -35.18 -56.86
CA THR A 190 17.19 -36.38 -56.41
C THR A 190 16.34 -36.03 -55.20
N ALA A 191 15.02 -35.91 -55.41
CA ALA A 191 14.05 -35.78 -54.32
C ALA A 191 14.19 -36.98 -53.37
N GLY A 192 14.63 -36.73 -52.13
CA GLY A 192 14.67 -37.73 -51.09
C GLY A 192 13.26 -38.28 -50.83
N ARG A 193 13.10 -39.58 -51.08
CA ARG A 193 11.93 -40.38 -50.73
C ARG A 193 11.60 -40.18 -49.25
N ALA A 194 10.50 -39.49 -48.97
CA ALA A 194 9.93 -39.43 -47.63
C ALA A 194 9.58 -40.85 -47.20
N GLU A 195 10.22 -41.32 -46.12
CA GLU A 195 9.85 -42.57 -45.48
C GLU A 195 8.46 -42.42 -44.86
N SER A 196 7.50 -43.08 -45.49
CA SER A 196 6.23 -43.47 -44.89
C SER A 196 6.53 -44.45 -43.75
N GLY A 197 6.71 -43.91 -42.55
CA GLY A 197 6.77 -44.66 -41.30
C GLY A 197 5.49 -44.43 -40.51
N GLY A 198 4.44 -45.18 -40.86
CA GLY A 198 3.25 -45.27 -40.02
C GLY A 198 3.57 -45.96 -38.71
N SER A 199 3.13 -45.38 -37.59
CA SER A 199 2.69 -46.18 -36.45
C SER A 199 1.59 -45.43 -35.70
N SER A 200 0.46 -46.11 -35.64
CA SER A 200 -0.76 -45.85 -34.88
C SER A 200 -0.55 -45.41 -33.43
N SER A 201 -1.35 -44.46 -32.98
CA SER A 201 -2.17 -44.67 -31.77
C SER A 201 -3.46 -43.90 -31.87
N LEU A 202 -4.55 -44.65 -31.91
CA LEU A 202 -5.91 -44.21 -31.63
C LEU A 202 -5.92 -43.63 -30.21
N ASP A 203 -6.55 -42.47 -30.02
CA ASP A 203 -7.41 -42.32 -28.85
C ASP A 203 -8.64 -41.47 -29.18
N THR A 204 -9.77 -42.03 -28.82
CA THR A 204 -11.11 -41.59 -29.15
C THR A 204 -11.68 -41.06 -27.86
N LYS A 205 -12.05 -39.78 -27.79
CA LYS A 205 -13.12 -39.37 -26.88
C LYS A 205 -13.90 -38.17 -27.40
N GLN A 206 -15.15 -38.48 -27.70
CA GLN A 206 -16.23 -37.64 -28.20
C GLN A 206 -17.14 -37.29 -27.00
N GLU A 207 -17.64 -36.05 -27.00
CA GLU A 207 -18.87 -35.53 -26.34
C GLU A 207 -18.95 -35.57 -24.79
N SER A 208 -19.61 -34.63 -24.09
CA SER A 208 -20.50 -33.50 -24.41
C SER A 208 -20.26 -32.36 -23.41
#